data_AF-A0A536VS83-F1
#
_entry.id   AF-A0A536VS83-F1
#
_cell.length_a   1.000
_cell.length_b   1.000
_cell.length_c   1.000
_cell.angle_alpha   90.00
_cell.angle_beta   90.00
_cell.angle_gamma   90.00
#
_symmetry.space_group_name_H-M   'P 1'
#
loop_
_entity.id
_entity.type
_entity.pdbx_description
1 polymer ?
#
loop_
_entity_poly.entity_id
_entity_poly.type
_entity_poly.pdbx_seq_one_letter_code
_entity_poly.pdbx_strand_id
1 'polypeptide(L)'
;MLTPLLARFRRSPHNVRKPRRPPNPSEAARTLEYEFNMLGVAIEECRKHPPPPYGDMALEAFLLHARNLVGFFRGSSDRGDILAIDWLRKPTTFPLPILNKTLPDIHKLLGHPSYSRGKRHRTWRYDAMYLELAANWRTFLKQLATDEPNYRKLFK
;
A
#
# COMPACT_ATOMS: atom_id res chain seq x y z
N MET A 1 -46.89 20.02 -4.93
CA MET A 1 -45.97 19.51 -3.89
C MET A 1 -45.26 18.29 -4.45
N LEU A 2 -43.93 18.32 -4.55
CA LEU A 2 -42.98 17.21 -4.32
C LEU A 2 -41.56 17.65 -4.75
N THR A 3 -40.75 17.75 -3.71
CA THR A 3 -39.30 17.96 -3.50
C THR A 3 -38.28 17.77 -4.65
N PRO A 4 -37.21 18.59 -4.69
CA PRO A 4 -36.05 18.39 -5.57
C PRO A 4 -35.11 17.34 -4.95
N LEU A 5 -34.99 16.18 -5.59
CA LEU A 5 -34.08 15.08 -5.19
C LEU A 5 -32.90 14.92 -6.16
N LEU A 6 -32.26 16.03 -6.56
CA LEU A 6 -31.03 16.00 -7.37
C LEU A 6 -29.90 16.82 -6.75
N ALA A 7 -29.79 16.83 -5.42
CA ALA A 7 -28.74 17.54 -4.68
C ALA A 7 -27.90 16.62 -3.76
N ARG A 8 -27.76 15.33 -4.04
CA ARG A 8 -27.00 14.39 -3.19
C ARG A 8 -26.07 13.44 -3.93
N PHE A 9 -25.30 13.96 -4.89
CA PHE A 9 -24.05 13.32 -5.33
C PHE A 9 -22.86 14.28 -5.36
N ARG A 10 -22.81 15.27 -4.45
CA ARG A 10 -21.51 15.81 -4.02
C ARG A 10 -20.87 14.73 -3.14
N ARG A 11 -20.00 13.90 -3.74
CA ARG A 11 -18.96 13.23 -2.97
C ARG A 11 -18.29 14.33 -2.16
N SER A 12 -18.48 14.30 -0.85
CA SER A 12 -17.75 15.17 0.07
C SER A 12 -16.28 15.06 -0.31
N PRO A 13 -15.54 16.17 -0.46
CA PRO A 13 -14.10 16.07 -0.65
C PRO A 13 -13.63 15.26 0.54
N HIS A 14 -13.13 14.04 0.30
CA HIS A 14 -12.52 13.23 1.33
C HIS A 14 -11.64 14.16 2.14
N ASN A 15 -11.80 14.19 3.47
CA ASN A 15 -10.94 14.95 4.37
C ASN A 15 -9.49 14.63 4.00
N VAL A 16 -8.89 15.46 3.14
CA VAL A 16 -7.51 15.29 2.72
C VAL A 16 -6.73 15.62 3.97
N ARG A 17 -6.25 14.58 4.65
CA ARG A 17 -5.45 14.72 5.84
C ARG A 17 -4.33 15.71 5.50
N LYS A 18 -4.23 16.79 6.29
CA LYS A 18 -3.17 17.77 6.10
C LYS A 18 -1.82 17.05 6.29
N PRO A 19 -0.83 17.31 5.42
CA PRO A 19 0.51 16.81 5.63
C PRO A 19 1.00 17.16 7.03
N ARG A 20 1.52 16.18 7.76
CA ARG A 20 2.29 16.43 9.00
C ARG A 20 3.69 15.88 8.84
N ARG A 21 4.67 16.46 9.51
CA ARG A 21 6.02 15.86 9.53
C ARG A 21 5.97 14.51 10.28
N PRO A 22 6.65 13.47 9.77
CA PRO A 22 6.85 12.24 10.53
C PRO A 22 7.56 12.56 11.86
N PRO A 23 7.11 12.04 13.01
CA PRO A 23 7.72 12.32 14.32
C PRO A 23 9.15 11.77 14.43
N ASN A 24 9.46 10.64 13.79
CA ASN A 24 10.82 10.10 13.65
C ASN A 24 11.09 9.74 12.18
N PRO A 25 11.51 10.69 11.33
CA PRO A 25 11.67 10.46 9.90
C PRO A 25 12.71 9.37 9.58
N SER A 26 13.82 9.29 10.33
CA SER A 26 14.87 8.30 10.05
C SER A 26 14.38 6.86 10.28
N GLU A 27 13.67 6.62 11.38
CA GLU A 27 13.04 5.32 11.64
C GLU A 27 11.93 5.01 10.65
N ALA A 28 11.06 5.99 10.37
CA ALA A 28 9.96 5.80 9.42
C ALA A 28 10.46 5.47 8.01
N ALA A 29 11.53 6.11 7.53
CA ALA A 29 12.17 5.78 6.26
C ALA A 29 12.65 4.33 6.25
N ARG A 30 13.43 3.91 7.27
CA ARG A 30 13.92 2.52 7.39
C ARG A 30 12.79 1.49 7.41
N THR A 31 11.69 1.77 8.10
CA THR A 31 10.52 0.88 8.12
C THR A 31 9.86 0.77 6.75
N LEU A 32 9.67 1.89 6.04
CA LEU A 32 9.09 1.86 4.68
C LEU A 32 9.98 1.11 3.69
N GLU A 33 11.30 1.26 3.81
CA GLU A 33 12.26 0.49 3.02
C GLU A 33 12.22 -0.99 3.35
N TYR A 34 12.14 -1.34 4.63
CA TYR A 34 11.96 -2.71 5.05
C TYR A 34 10.72 -3.32 4.40
N GLU A 35 9.57 -2.64 4.45
CA GLU A 35 8.33 -3.10 3.80
C GLU A 35 8.50 -3.30 2.29
N PHE A 36 9.16 -2.37 1.60
CA PHE A 36 9.39 -2.48 0.15
C PHE A 36 10.40 -3.58 -0.21
N ASN A 37 11.47 -3.73 0.55
CA ASN A 37 12.48 -4.77 0.35
C ASN A 37 11.90 -6.16 0.63
N MET A 38 11.13 -6.32 1.70
CA MET A 38 10.48 -7.58 2.03
C MET A 38 9.39 -7.95 1.02
N LEU A 39 8.67 -6.97 0.45
CA LEU A 39 7.80 -7.22 -0.71
C LEU A 39 8.59 -7.83 -1.87
N GLY A 40 9.77 -7.29 -2.17
CA GLY A 40 10.70 -7.78 -3.19
C GLY A 40 11.17 -9.22 -2.92
N VAL A 41 11.60 -9.52 -1.69
CA VAL A 41 11.99 -10.88 -1.30
C VAL A 41 10.80 -11.84 -1.45
N ALA A 42 9.63 -11.47 -0.96
CA ALA A 42 8.46 -12.34 -0.98
C ALA A 42 7.97 -12.65 -2.40
N ILE A 43 8.06 -11.70 -3.35
CA ILE A 43 7.70 -11.99 -4.74
C ILE A 43 8.70 -12.94 -5.41
N GLU A 44 9.99 -12.81 -5.14
CA GLU A 44 10.99 -13.75 -5.68
C GLU A 44 10.73 -15.17 -5.15
N GLU A 45 10.35 -15.32 -3.89
CA GLU A 45 9.93 -16.62 -3.35
C GLU A 45 8.63 -17.13 -3.99
N CYS A 46 7.64 -16.26 -4.25
CA CYS A 46 6.42 -16.66 -4.97
C CYS A 46 6.72 -17.17 -6.38
N ARG A 47 7.65 -16.53 -7.10
CA ARG A 47 8.05 -16.87 -8.48
C ARG A 47 8.78 -18.20 -8.60
N LYS A 48 9.42 -18.66 -7.52
CA LYS A 48 10.02 -20.01 -7.45
C LYS A 48 8.97 -21.13 -7.42
N HIS A 49 7.69 -20.77 -7.22
CA HIS A 49 6.59 -21.70 -7.08
C HIS A 49 6.86 -22.85 -6.08
N PRO A 50 7.33 -22.54 -4.85
CA PRO A 50 7.60 -23.59 -3.87
C PRO A 50 6.28 -24.29 -3.47
N PRO A 51 6.32 -25.60 -3.18
CA PRO A 51 5.13 -26.31 -2.74
C PRO A 51 4.65 -25.77 -1.38
N PRO A 52 3.37 -25.98 -1.04
CA PRO A 52 2.90 -25.79 0.33
C PRO A 52 3.74 -26.60 1.33
N PRO A 53 3.99 -26.07 2.55
CA PRO A 53 3.45 -24.83 3.10
C PRO A 53 4.25 -23.58 2.70
N TYR A 54 5.42 -23.71 2.09
CA TYR A 54 6.32 -22.59 1.79
C TYR A 54 5.74 -21.61 0.78
N GLY A 55 5.05 -22.10 -0.25
CA GLY A 55 4.34 -21.25 -1.22
C GLY A 55 3.27 -20.37 -0.56
N ASP A 56 2.54 -20.92 0.40
CA ASP A 56 1.51 -20.17 1.14
C ASP A 56 2.15 -19.12 2.05
N MET A 57 3.26 -19.46 2.72
CA MET A 57 4.01 -18.50 3.54
C MET A 57 4.57 -17.34 2.71
N ALA A 58 5.15 -17.64 1.53
CA ALA A 58 5.67 -16.62 0.63
C ALA A 58 4.54 -15.68 0.13
N LEU A 59 3.40 -16.26 -0.24
CA LEU A 59 2.23 -15.49 -0.65
C LEU A 59 1.69 -14.62 0.50
N GLU A 60 1.53 -15.18 1.69
CA GLU A 60 1.04 -14.42 2.85
C GLU A 60 1.99 -13.25 3.20
N ALA A 61 3.31 -13.48 3.16
CA ALA A 61 4.31 -12.44 3.33
C ALA A 61 4.18 -11.35 2.25
N PHE A 62 4.04 -11.74 0.98
CA PHE A 62 3.86 -10.78 -0.12
C PHE A 62 2.59 -9.93 0.08
N LEU A 63 1.47 -10.56 0.41
CA LEU A 63 0.19 -9.86 0.58
C LEU A 63 0.20 -8.93 1.81
N LEU A 64 0.92 -9.30 2.88
CA LEU A 64 1.11 -8.47 4.05
C LEU A 64 1.83 -7.16 3.70
N HIS A 65 3.01 -7.25 3.09
CA HIS A 65 3.79 -6.07 2.71
C HIS A 65 3.07 -5.22 1.66
N ALA A 66 2.38 -5.86 0.71
CA ALA A 66 1.56 -5.16 -0.29
C ALA A 66 0.45 -4.33 0.39
N ARG A 67 -0.26 -4.91 1.36
CA ARG A 67 -1.30 -4.21 2.14
C ARG A 67 -0.72 -3.00 2.88
N ASN A 68 0.41 -3.16 3.55
CA ASN A 68 1.04 -2.09 4.32
C ASN A 68 1.43 -0.90 3.41
N LEU A 69 2.03 -1.19 2.24
CA LEU A 69 2.39 -0.17 1.24
C LEU A 69 1.16 0.52 0.63
N VAL A 70 0.06 -0.21 0.40
CA VAL A 70 -1.21 0.40 -0.01
C VAL A 70 -1.72 1.38 1.04
N GLY A 71 -1.62 1.06 2.33
CA GLY A 71 -1.96 1.96 3.44
C GLY A 71 -1.16 3.27 3.38
N PHE A 72 0.16 3.16 3.21
CA PHE A 72 1.07 4.31 3.05
C PHE A 72 0.67 5.23 1.88
N PHE A 73 0.34 4.66 0.71
CA PHE A 73 0.01 5.43 -0.49
C PHE A 73 -1.43 5.99 -0.51
N ARG A 74 -2.42 5.26 0.01
CA ARG A 74 -3.83 5.67 -0.02
C ARG A 74 -4.23 6.60 1.12
N GLY A 75 -3.47 6.62 2.21
CA GLY A 75 -3.85 7.36 3.40
C GLY A 75 -5.04 6.76 4.15
N SER A 76 -5.18 5.44 4.10
CA SER A 76 -6.23 4.74 4.85
C SER A 76 -5.70 4.20 6.17
N SER A 77 -6.53 4.39 7.20
CA SER A 77 -6.46 4.00 8.61
C SER A 77 -5.59 4.87 9.52
N ASP A 78 -6.22 5.26 10.62
CA ASP A 78 -5.72 5.81 11.88
C ASP A 78 -4.96 7.14 11.90
N ARG A 79 -5.28 7.92 12.95
CA ARG A 79 -4.71 9.26 13.20
C ARG A 79 -3.18 9.23 13.43
N GLY A 80 -2.60 8.05 13.64
CA GLY A 80 -1.18 7.83 13.93
C GLY A 80 -0.30 7.46 12.74
N ASP A 81 -0.88 7.03 11.61
CA ASP A 81 -0.10 6.43 10.51
C ASP A 81 0.72 7.48 9.76
N ILE A 82 1.91 7.11 9.29
CA ILE A 82 2.74 7.97 8.44
C ILE A 82 2.43 7.61 6.98
N LEU A 83 2.09 8.61 6.19
CA LEU A 83 1.57 8.45 4.83
C LEU A 83 2.48 9.13 3.81
N ALA A 84 2.37 8.79 2.53
CA ALA A 84 3.16 9.42 1.47
C ALA A 84 3.01 10.95 1.45
N ILE A 85 1.80 11.47 1.74
CA ILE A 85 1.52 12.91 1.80
C ILE A 85 2.29 13.63 2.93
N ASP A 86 2.62 12.93 4.03
CA ASP A 86 3.38 13.49 5.15
C ASP A 86 4.84 13.81 4.77
N TRP A 87 5.35 13.08 3.77
CA TRP A 87 6.68 13.27 3.23
C TRP A 87 6.71 14.28 2.08
N LEU A 88 5.77 14.18 1.15
CA LEU A 88 5.76 14.99 -0.07
C LEU A 88 5.22 16.41 0.13
N ARG A 89 4.45 16.64 1.21
CA ARG A 89 3.75 17.91 1.52
C ARG A 89 2.74 18.40 0.48
N LYS A 90 2.70 17.80 -0.70
CA LYS A 90 1.75 18.05 -1.77
C LYS A 90 0.84 16.83 -1.94
N PRO A 91 -0.47 17.03 -2.15
CA PRO A 91 -1.36 15.95 -2.53
C PRO A 91 -0.85 15.28 -3.81
N THR A 92 -0.48 14.01 -3.70
CA THR A 92 -0.04 13.18 -4.82
C THR A 92 -0.98 12.00 -4.95
N THR A 93 -1.38 11.70 -6.18
CA THR A 93 -2.18 10.51 -6.46
C THR A 93 -1.27 9.34 -6.81
N PHE A 94 -1.41 8.24 -6.08
CA PHE A 94 -0.74 6.97 -6.35
C PHE A 94 -1.76 5.97 -6.92
N PRO A 95 -1.84 5.80 -8.24
CA PRO A 95 -2.83 4.90 -8.85
C PRO A 95 -2.51 3.45 -8.50
N LEU A 96 -3.53 2.76 -7.97
CA LEU A 96 -3.47 1.35 -7.56
C LEU A 96 -4.62 0.52 -8.18
N PRO A 97 -4.89 0.59 -9.50
CA PRO A 97 -6.04 -0.09 -10.12
C PRO A 97 -6.14 -1.60 -9.87
N ILE A 98 -5.03 -2.31 -9.72
CA ILE A 98 -5.03 -3.76 -9.44
C ILE A 98 -5.29 -3.98 -7.95
N LEU A 99 -4.45 -3.39 -7.10
CA LEU A 99 -4.57 -3.51 -5.65
C LEU A 99 -5.91 -3.01 -5.12
N ASN A 100 -6.52 -1.98 -5.71
CA ASN A 100 -7.85 -1.51 -5.30
C ASN A 100 -8.96 -2.56 -5.46
N LYS A 101 -8.84 -3.44 -6.46
CA LYS A 101 -9.80 -4.53 -6.67
C LYS A 101 -9.50 -5.72 -5.74
N THR A 102 -8.23 -5.93 -5.44
CA THR A 102 -7.74 -7.10 -4.70
C THR A 102 -7.67 -6.88 -3.18
N LEU A 103 -7.60 -5.63 -2.70
CA LEU A 103 -7.41 -5.29 -1.29
C LEU A 103 -8.46 -5.89 -0.34
N PRO A 104 -9.77 -5.91 -0.66
CA PRO A 104 -10.76 -6.56 0.22
C PRO A 104 -10.47 -8.04 0.45
N ASP A 105 -9.97 -8.73 -0.58
CA ASP A 105 -9.61 -10.14 -0.50
C ASP A 105 -8.36 -10.37 0.35
N ILE A 106 -7.39 -9.46 0.26
CA ILE A 106 -6.19 -9.44 1.11
C ILE A 106 -6.58 -9.27 2.57
N HIS A 107 -7.42 -8.28 2.89
CA HIS A 107 -7.92 -8.06 4.24
C HIS A 107 -8.66 -9.29 4.78
N LYS A 108 -9.49 -9.91 3.94
CA LYS A 108 -10.18 -11.15 4.32
C LYS A 108 -9.21 -12.32 4.48
N LEU A 109 -8.10 -12.39 3.76
CA LEU A 109 -7.11 -13.47 3.93
C LEU A 109 -6.35 -13.31 5.25
N LEU A 110 -5.83 -12.10 5.48
CA LEU A 110 -4.94 -11.80 6.61
C LEU A 110 -5.68 -11.53 7.92
N GLY A 111 -6.99 -11.27 7.87
CA GLY A 111 -7.75 -10.79 9.03
C GLY A 111 -8.18 -11.85 10.03
N HIS A 112 -8.31 -13.12 9.65
CA HIS A 112 -8.70 -14.18 10.60
C HIS A 112 -8.37 -15.61 10.07
N PRO A 113 -7.90 -16.55 10.92
CA PRO A 113 -7.57 -17.92 10.50
C PRO A 113 -8.77 -18.74 9.97
N SER A 114 -10.00 -18.42 10.41
CA SER A 114 -11.22 -19.12 9.93
C SER A 114 -11.65 -18.73 8.52
N TYR A 115 -11.11 -17.64 7.96
CA TYR A 115 -11.34 -17.34 6.55
C TYR A 115 -10.57 -18.34 5.70
N SER A 116 -11.27 -19.03 4.80
CA SER A 116 -10.77 -20.21 4.07
C SER A 116 -9.40 -20.00 3.41
N ARG A 117 -8.32 -20.27 4.13
CA ARG A 117 -6.94 -20.24 3.64
C ARG A 117 -6.70 -21.35 2.61
N GLY A 118 -7.19 -22.57 2.89
CA GLY A 118 -7.04 -23.75 2.03
C GLY A 118 -7.87 -23.79 0.74
N LYS A 119 -8.79 -22.84 0.50
CA LYS A 119 -9.62 -22.81 -0.74
C LYS A 119 -9.12 -21.80 -1.79
N ARG A 120 -7.96 -21.18 -1.60
CA ARG A 120 -7.53 -20.04 -2.40
C ARG A 120 -6.32 -20.34 -3.30
N HIS A 121 -6.50 -21.28 -4.22
CA HIS A 121 -5.87 -21.19 -5.55
C HIS A 121 -6.52 -20.06 -6.38
N ARG A 122 -6.70 -18.88 -5.78
CA ARG A 122 -6.92 -17.70 -6.60
C ARG A 122 -5.59 -17.43 -7.29
N THR A 123 -5.62 -17.19 -8.59
CA THR A 123 -4.48 -16.69 -9.36
C THR A 123 -4.20 -15.25 -8.91
N TRP A 124 -3.57 -15.12 -7.74
CA TRP A 124 -3.05 -13.85 -7.27
C TRP A 124 -2.12 -13.29 -8.34
N ARG A 125 -2.41 -12.09 -8.81
CA ARG A 125 -1.60 -11.42 -9.81
C ARG A 125 -0.42 -10.72 -9.13
N TYR A 126 0.35 -11.44 -8.32
CA TYR A 126 1.41 -10.85 -7.47
C TYR A 126 2.46 -10.12 -8.32
N ASP A 127 2.78 -10.59 -9.52
CA ASP A 127 3.64 -9.86 -10.46
C ASP A 127 3.09 -8.48 -10.82
N ALA A 128 1.80 -8.43 -11.17
CA ALA A 128 1.17 -7.18 -11.56
C ALA A 128 1.01 -6.24 -10.36
N MET A 129 0.70 -6.78 -9.17
CA MET A 129 0.63 -6.02 -7.93
C MET A 129 2.00 -5.45 -7.53
N TYR A 130 3.08 -6.23 -7.67
CA TYR A 130 4.44 -5.78 -7.41
C TYR A 130 4.88 -4.68 -8.37
N LEU A 131 4.66 -4.85 -9.67
CA LEU A 131 4.99 -3.82 -10.67
C LEU A 131 4.26 -2.51 -10.39
N GLU A 132 2.99 -2.60 -9.99
CA GLU A 132 2.18 -1.45 -9.59
C GLU A 132 2.75 -0.74 -8.34
N LEU A 133 3.12 -1.46 -7.29
CA LEU A 133 3.75 -0.89 -6.10
C LEU A 133 5.13 -0.33 -6.39
N ALA A 134 5.96 -1.02 -7.18
CA ALA A 134 7.29 -0.57 -7.56
C ALA A 134 7.25 0.70 -8.43
N ALA A 135 6.25 0.84 -9.30
CA ALA A 135 6.02 2.08 -10.05
C ALA A 135 5.67 3.25 -9.11
N ASN A 136 4.77 3.03 -8.14
CA ASN A 136 4.40 4.05 -7.16
C ASN A 136 5.55 4.40 -6.21
N TRP A 137 6.34 3.42 -5.77
CA TRP A 137 7.54 3.63 -4.96
C TRP A 137 8.58 4.49 -5.68
N ARG A 138 8.90 4.18 -6.95
CA ARG A 138 9.79 5.01 -7.77
C ARG A 138 9.27 6.43 -7.95
N THR A 139 7.97 6.57 -8.18
CA THR A 139 7.31 7.89 -8.30
C THR A 139 7.45 8.69 -7.01
N PHE A 140 7.18 8.06 -5.86
CA PHE A 140 7.35 8.64 -4.54
C PHE A 140 8.80 9.11 -4.31
N LEU A 141 9.80 8.25 -4.53
CA LEU A 141 11.21 8.61 -4.33
C LEU A 141 11.66 9.74 -5.27
N LYS A 142 11.20 9.75 -6.51
CA LYS A 142 11.51 10.81 -7.49
C LYS A 142 10.94 12.16 -7.05
N GLN A 143 9.70 12.18 -6.58
CA GLN A 143 9.08 13.39 -6.05
C GLN A 143 9.74 13.83 -4.76
N LEU A 144 10.05 12.90 -3.86
CA LEU A 144 10.75 13.20 -2.61
C LEU A 144 12.12 13.83 -2.86
N ALA A 145 12.86 13.35 -3.86
CA ALA A 145 14.13 13.96 -4.28
C ALA A 145 13.98 15.40 -4.79
N THR A 146 12.81 15.72 -5.37
CA THR A 146 12.51 17.03 -5.95
C THR A 146 12.00 18.01 -4.90
N ASP A 147 11.02 17.58 -4.10
CA ASP A 147 10.30 18.43 -3.15
C ASP A 147 11.01 18.52 -1.79
N GLU A 148 11.65 17.44 -1.32
CA GLU A 148 12.25 17.34 0.01
C GLU A 148 13.58 16.55 -0.01
N PRO A 149 14.64 17.08 -0.65
CA PRO A 149 15.89 16.35 -0.89
C PRO A 149 16.60 15.89 0.41
N ASN A 150 16.38 16.58 1.53
CA ASN A 150 16.92 16.15 2.83
C ASN A 150 16.25 14.87 3.33
N TYR A 151 14.95 14.68 3.09
CA TYR A 151 14.27 13.44 3.42
C TYR A 151 14.62 12.32 2.45
N ARG A 152 14.87 12.63 1.17
CA ARG A 152 15.33 11.60 0.21
C ARG A 152 16.60 10.90 0.67
N LYS A 153 17.53 11.60 1.35
CA LYS A 153 18.78 11.03 1.88
C LYS A 153 18.56 9.97 2.97
N LEU A 154 17.36 9.92 3.57
CA LEU A 154 17.00 8.91 4.56
C LEU A 154 16.66 7.56 3.92
N PHE A 155 16.39 7.56 2.61
CA PHE A 155 16.13 6.35 1.83
C PHE A 155 17.43 5.96 1.09
N LYS A 156 17.86 4.71 1.19
CA LYS A 156 19.05 4.11 0.59
C LYS A 156 18.73 3.43 -0.75
#